data_AF-A0A2B8AT94-F1
#
_entry.id   AF-A0A2B8AT94-F1
#
_cell.length_a   1.000
_cell.length_b   1.000
_cell.length_c   1.000
_cell.angle_alpha   90.00
_cell.angle_beta   90.00
_cell.angle_gamma   90.00
#
_symmetry.space_group_name_H-M   'P 1'
#
loop_
_entity.id
_entity.type
_entity.pdbx_description
1 polymer ?
#
loop_
_entity_poly.entity_id
_entity_poly.type
_entity_poly.pdbx_seq_one_letter_code
_entity_poly.pdbx_strand_id
1 'polypeptide(L)'
;MTGATAPGGGRRLLPWSTPDGRPCYLLGGGGGRVSRLADEAENAQLGMAAELLGHAGDMLGDRRVTRDQLRYLAARLAESLHDVHR
;
A
#
# COMPACT_ATOMS: atom_id res chain seq x y z
N MET A 1 -40.06 10.70 12.87
CA MET A 1 -39.66 9.35 12.39
C MET A 1 -38.26 9.46 11.79
N THR A 2 -37.25 9.32 12.64
CA THR A 2 -35.84 9.28 12.26
C THR A 2 -35.57 7.92 11.63
N GLY A 3 -35.33 7.89 10.31
CA GLY A 3 -34.92 6.67 9.63
C GLY A 3 -33.51 6.31 10.10
N ALA A 4 -33.40 5.24 10.90
CA ALA A 4 -32.13 4.63 11.20
C ALA A 4 -31.57 4.02 9.91
N THR A 5 -30.55 4.65 9.35
CA THR A 5 -29.75 4.06 8.28
C THR A 5 -29.12 2.80 8.85
N ALA A 6 -29.52 1.63 8.34
CA ALA A 6 -28.88 0.37 8.69
C ALA A 6 -27.35 0.50 8.45
N PRO A 7 -26.48 0.04 9.37
CA PRO A 7 -25.06 0.07 9.10
C PRO A 7 -24.81 -0.88 7.93
N GLY A 8 -24.54 -0.32 6.76
CA GLY A 8 -24.01 -1.06 5.62
C GLY A 8 -22.68 -1.66 6.08
N GLY A 9 -22.72 -2.90 6.58
CA GLY A 9 -21.56 -3.61 7.09
C GLY A 9 -20.66 -4.01 5.93
N GLY A 10 -19.97 -3.03 5.36
CA GLY A 10 -19.01 -3.23 4.29
C GLY A 10 -17.86 -4.11 4.75
N ARG A 11 -17.35 -4.93 3.83
CA ARG A 11 -16.12 -5.68 4.00
C ARG A 11 -14.97 -4.86 3.43
N ARG A 12 -14.01 -4.45 4.27
CA ARG A 12 -12.78 -3.75 3.85
C ARG A 12 -11.63 -4.74 3.74
N LEU A 13 -10.86 -4.70 2.66
CA LEU A 13 -9.58 -5.39 2.55
C LEU A 13 -8.53 -4.61 3.36
N LEU A 14 -7.71 -5.33 4.13
CA LEU A 14 -6.62 -4.75 4.90
C LEU A 14 -5.31 -4.78 4.09
N PRO A 15 -4.41 -3.80 4.30
CA PRO A 15 -3.15 -3.69 3.55
C PRO A 15 -2.10 -4.75 3.96
N TRP A 16 -2.44 -5.67 4.88
CA TRP A 16 -1.61 -6.80 5.29
C TRP A 16 -2.32 -8.14 5.11
N SER A 17 -1.54 -9.19 4.92
CA SER A 17 -2.05 -10.56 4.79
C SER A 17 -2.07 -11.27 6.15
N THR A 18 -2.77 -12.39 6.20
CA THR A 18 -2.51 -13.39 7.24
C THR A 18 -1.08 -13.92 7.11
N PRO A 19 -0.52 -14.57 8.15
CA PRO A 19 0.80 -15.22 8.06
C PRO A 19 0.93 -16.20 6.87
N ASP A 20 -0.17 -16.88 6.50
CA ASP A 20 -0.21 -17.79 5.33
C ASP A 20 -0.27 -17.06 3.96
N GLY A 21 -0.12 -15.74 3.93
CA GLY A 21 -0.18 -14.92 2.71
C GLY A 21 -1.59 -14.57 2.21
N ARG A 22 -2.66 -15.07 2.84
CA ARG A 22 -4.04 -14.85 2.36
C ARG A 22 -4.54 -13.41 2.63
N PRO A 23 -5.39 -12.85 1.76
CA PRO A 23 -6.04 -11.54 1.98
C PRO A 23 -6.82 -11.52 3.30
N CYS A 24 -6.72 -10.42 4.03
CA CYS A 24 -7.38 -10.26 5.33
C CYS A 24 -8.45 -9.17 5.25
N TYR A 25 -9.65 -9.45 5.75
CA TYR A 25 -10.78 -8.53 5.65
C TYR A 25 -11.29 -8.07 7.02
N LEU A 26 -11.57 -6.78 7.15
CA LEU A 26 -12.32 -6.21 8.26
C LEU A 26 -13.80 -6.20 7.92
N LEU A 27 -14.61 -6.77 8.82
CA LEU A 27 -16.07 -6.78 8.72
C LEU A 27 -16.66 -5.71 9.65
N GLY A 28 -17.65 -4.96 9.14
CA GLY A 28 -18.28 -3.87 9.86
C GLY A 28 -17.77 -2.50 9.40
N GLY A 29 -18.54 -1.45 9.71
CA GLY A 29 -18.26 -0.09 9.25
C GLY A 29 -16.87 0.42 9.64
N GLY A 30 -16.27 1.23 8.78
CA GLY A 30 -14.98 1.88 9.01
C GLY A 30 -14.97 2.80 10.23
N GLY A 31 -13.77 3.08 10.77
CA GLY A 31 -13.57 4.00 11.90
C GLY A 31 -13.14 3.34 13.23
N GLY A 32 -13.16 2.02 13.33
CA GLY A 32 -12.60 1.28 14.48
C GLY A 32 -11.06 1.31 14.54
N ARG A 33 -10.48 0.79 15.63
CA ARG A 33 -9.00 0.72 15.82
C ARG A 33 -8.28 0.04 14.67
N VAL A 34 -8.83 -1.06 14.15
CA VAL A 34 -8.25 -1.80 13.03
C VAL A 34 -8.30 -0.99 11.73
N SER A 35 -9.36 -0.20 11.53
CA SER A 35 -9.45 0.72 10.38
C SER A 35 -8.35 1.76 10.42
N ARG A 36 -8.09 2.37 11.59
CA ARG A 36 -6.99 3.34 11.74
C ARG A 36 -5.61 2.72 11.52
N LEU A 37 -5.39 1.50 12.02
CA LEU A 37 -4.15 0.78 11.75
C LEU A 37 -3.97 0.50 10.24
N ALA A 38 -5.07 0.19 9.53
CA ALA A 38 -5.05 0.03 8.09
C ALA A 38 -4.66 1.33 7.38
N ASP A 39 -5.25 2.45 7.79
CA ASP A 39 -4.93 3.78 7.24
C ASP A 39 -3.46 4.17 7.50
N GLU A 40 -2.92 3.87 8.69
CA GLU A 40 -1.51 4.10 9.03
C GLU A 40 -0.56 3.25 8.17
N ALA A 41 -0.90 1.96 7.96
CA ALA A 41 -0.11 1.07 7.11
C ALA A 41 -0.14 1.49 5.64
N GLU A 42 -1.30 1.87 5.11
CA GLU A 42 -1.46 2.39 3.75
C GLU A 42 -0.64 3.69 3.56
N ASN A 43 -0.68 4.60 4.53
CA ASN A 43 0.14 5.83 4.49
C ASN A 43 1.65 5.51 4.51
N ALA A 44 2.09 4.55 5.31
CA ALA A 44 3.48 4.12 5.33
C ALA A 44 3.91 3.52 3.99
N GLN A 45 3.07 2.68 3.37
CA GLN A 45 3.32 2.11 2.04
C GLN A 45 3.44 3.20 0.97
N LEU A 46 2.53 4.17 0.97
CA LEU A 46 2.57 5.30 0.04
C LEU A 46 3.80 6.20 0.25
N GLY A 47 4.21 6.42 1.50
CA GLY A 47 5.43 7.16 1.82
C GLY A 47 6.67 6.48 1.27
N MET A 48 6.81 5.17 1.47
CA MET A 48 7.94 4.40 0.91
C MET A 48 7.92 4.39 -0.63
N ALA A 49 6.74 4.27 -1.25
CA ALA A 49 6.61 4.34 -2.70
C ALA A 49 7.04 5.72 -3.25
N ALA A 50 6.69 6.80 -2.56
CA ALA A 50 7.09 8.16 -2.94
C ALA A 50 8.62 8.35 -2.85
N GLU A 51 9.26 7.86 -1.79
CA GLU A 51 10.72 7.90 -1.66
C GLU A 51 11.42 7.14 -2.80
N LEU A 52 10.92 5.94 -3.13
CA LEU A 52 11.48 5.13 -4.21
C LEU A 52 11.31 5.79 -5.58
N LEU A 53 10.19 6.48 -5.82
CA LEU A 53 9.97 7.25 -7.03
C LEU A 53 10.90 8.47 -7.13
N GLY A 54 11.16 9.15 -6.01
CA GLY A 54 12.15 10.22 -5.95
C GLY A 54 13.54 9.72 -6.35
N HIS A 55 13.98 8.61 -5.74
CA HIS A 55 15.25 7.98 -6.06
C HIS A 55 15.35 7.53 -7.53
N ALA A 56 14.25 7.02 -8.08
CA ALA A 56 14.17 6.66 -9.50
C ALA A 56 14.38 7.89 -10.41
N GLY A 57 13.78 9.02 -10.07
CA GLY A 57 13.97 10.28 -10.79
C GLY A 57 15.44 10.71 -10.82
N ASP A 58 16.12 10.67 -9.67
CA ASP A 58 17.54 11.01 -9.55
C ASP A 58 18.41 10.09 -10.42
N MET A 59 18.16 8.78 -10.35
CA MET A 59 18.93 7.78 -11.12
C MET A 59 18.72 7.90 -12.63
N LEU A 60 17.52 8.24 -13.08
CA LEU A 60 17.22 8.43 -14.50
C LEU A 60 17.89 9.71 -15.06
N GLY A 61 18.14 10.70 -14.22
CA GLY A 61 18.87 11.93 -14.58
C GLY A 61 20.39 11.76 -14.62
N ASP A 62 20.95 10.76 -13.93
CA ASP A 62 22.41 10.55 -13.85
C ASP A 62 22.92 9.58 -14.93
N ARG A 63 23.69 10.13 -15.87
CA ARG A 63 24.33 9.39 -16.97
C ARG A 63 25.40 8.39 -16.53
N ARG A 64 25.81 8.41 -15.26
CA ARG A 64 26.77 7.46 -14.67
C ARG A 64 26.09 6.19 -14.16
N VAL A 65 24.77 6.20 -14.02
CA VAL A 65 24.01 5.03 -13.53
C VAL A 65 24.13 3.89 -14.53
N THR A 66 24.49 2.73 -14.01
CA THR A 66 24.70 1.52 -14.79
C THR A 66 23.39 0.77 -15.06
N ARG A 67 23.41 -0.10 -16.07
CA ARG A 67 22.27 -0.97 -16.39
C ARG A 67 21.87 -1.88 -15.23
N ASP A 68 22.80 -2.29 -14.39
CA ASP A 68 22.53 -3.16 -13.24
C ASP A 68 21.84 -2.41 -12.12
N GLN A 69 22.24 -1.17 -11.86
CA GLN A 69 21.55 -0.28 -10.93
C GLN A 69 20.11 0.01 -11.39
N LEU A 70 19.89 0.24 -12.69
CA LEU A 70 18.52 0.42 -13.23
C LEU A 70 17.68 -0.85 -13.11
N ARG A 71 18.27 -2.04 -13.31
CA ARG A 71 17.56 -3.32 -13.12
C ARG A 71 17.17 -3.55 -11.66
N TYR A 72 18.07 -3.24 -10.73
CA TYR A 72 17.78 -3.30 -9.31
C TYR A 72 16.64 -2.34 -8.94
N LEU A 73 16.71 -1.09 -9.39
CA LEU A 73 15.66 -0.09 -9.18
C LEU A 73 14.31 -0.58 -9.73
N ALA A 74 14.28 -1.11 -10.95
CA ALA A 74 13.05 -1.64 -11.55
C ALA A 74 12.45 -2.82 -10.74
N ALA A 75 13.30 -3.72 -10.22
CA ALA A 75 12.84 -4.80 -9.34
C ALA A 75 12.23 -4.25 -8.04
N ARG A 76 12.88 -3.29 -7.39
CA ARG A 76 12.36 -2.64 -6.17
C ARG A 76 11.05 -1.89 -6.42
N LEU A 77 10.92 -1.23 -7.57
CA LEU A 77 9.66 -0.58 -7.97
C LEU A 77 8.55 -1.62 -8.17
N ALA A 78 8.85 -2.75 -8.83
CA ALA A 78 7.87 -3.82 -9.04
C ALA A 78 7.40 -4.45 -7.72
N GLU A 79 8.32 -4.69 -6.78
CA GLU A 79 8.00 -5.17 -5.42
C GLU A 79 7.09 -4.18 -4.69
N SER A 80 7.45 -2.89 -4.66
CA SER A 80 6.65 -1.87 -3.99
C SER A 80 5.26 -1.70 -4.60
N LEU A 81 5.13 -1.80 -5.93
CA LEU A 81 3.84 -1.73 -6.61
C LEU A 81 2.97 -2.96 -6.33
N HIS A 82 3.57 -4.14 -6.25
CA HIS A 82 2.86 -5.36 -5.89
C HIS A 82 2.29 -5.27 -4.46
N ASP A 83 3.06 -4.71 -3.53
CA ASP A 83 2.62 -4.52 -2.14
C ASP A 83 1.43 -3.56 -2.01
N VAL A 84 1.25 -2.64 -2.96
CA VAL A 84 0.12 -1.69 -2.98
C VAL A 84 -1.08 -2.22 -3.79
N HIS A 85 -0.88 -3.08 -4.79
CA HIS A 85 -1.94 -3.53 -5.71
C HIS A 85 -2.74 -4.78 -5.26
N ARG A 86 -2.33 -5.41 -4.16
CA ARG A 86 -2.89 -6.65 -3.58
C ARG A 86 -4.34 -6.58 -3.08
#